data_AF-A0A8J3MTM8-F1
#
_entry.id   AF-A0A8J3MTM8-F1
#
_cell.length_a   1.000
_cell.length_b   1.000
_cell.length_c   1.000
_cell.angle_alpha   90.00
_cell.angle_beta   90.00
_cell.angle_gamma   90.00
#
_symmetry.space_group_name_H-M   'P 1'
#
loop_
_entity.id
_entity.type
_entity.pdbx_description
1 polymer ?
#
loop_
_entity_poly.entity_id
_entity_poly.type
_entity_poly.pdbx_seq_one_letter_code
_entity_poly.pdbx_strand_id
1 'polypeptide(L)'
;MACCVTTDPLWKNIEKRVHDCESDPNHCKWIDPKQGYALSPYDAVTPDLLVATTCVSGIECPAAWDGTTPNYWNFAWTKLALPFLSKEKEKIGMAINAKQSGSGARTRDFDQLHIHVQCIDSTIKGALESKESSIDKWPNHKVMELNSHIGAKYYRVFKFENDSDLAITNLFKCVYYMIGQHQTNMDYQTLIVIKRNKGGFYVLNSDTVSQELNKNGISDGERLLVKC
;
A
#
# COMPACT_ATOMS: atom_id res chain seq x y z
N MET A 1 -9.23 3.30 19.50
CA MET A 1 -9.24 1.88 19.96
C MET A 1 -8.19 1.17 19.11
N ALA A 2 -7.11 0.66 19.70
CA ALA A 2 -5.98 0.12 18.93
C ALA A 2 -6.31 -1.29 18.40
N CYS A 3 -6.29 -1.50 17.08
CA CYS A 3 -6.44 -2.83 16.46
C CYS A 3 -5.13 -3.63 16.54
N CYS A 4 -4.44 -3.54 17.67
CA CYS A 4 -3.13 -4.14 17.85
C CYS A 4 -3.22 -5.66 17.98
N VAL A 5 -2.36 -6.39 17.28
CA VAL A 5 -2.15 -7.84 17.45
C VAL A 5 -0.77 -8.04 18.06
N THR A 6 -0.67 -7.97 19.39
CA THR A 6 0.63 -8.02 20.12
C THR A 6 1.40 -9.32 19.93
N THR A 7 0.74 -10.39 19.49
CA THR A 7 1.36 -11.68 19.21
C THR A 7 1.96 -11.76 17.80
N ASP A 8 1.67 -10.80 16.91
CA ASP A 8 2.14 -10.79 15.53
C ASP A 8 3.68 -10.76 15.46
N PRO A 9 4.31 -11.66 14.67
CA PRO A 9 5.76 -11.76 14.63
C PRO A 9 6.43 -10.52 14.00
N LEU A 10 5.80 -9.87 13.02
CA LEU A 10 6.33 -8.64 12.44
C LEU A 10 6.24 -7.50 13.46
N TRP A 11 5.12 -7.37 14.19
CA TRP A 11 5.01 -6.42 15.29
C TRP A 11 6.09 -6.63 16.34
N LYS A 12 6.27 -7.86 16.86
CA LYS A 12 7.31 -8.16 17.86
C LYS A 12 8.71 -7.81 17.40
N ASN A 13 9.01 -8.04 16.12
CA ASN A 13 10.28 -7.63 15.53
C ASN A 13 10.44 -6.10 15.53
N ILE A 14 9.42 -5.36 15.10
CA ILE A 14 9.46 -3.90 15.06
C ILE A 14 9.53 -3.30 16.46
N GLU A 15 8.74 -3.80 17.42
CA GLU A 15 8.77 -3.37 18.82
C GLU A 15 10.17 -3.51 19.41
N LYS A 16 10.82 -4.67 19.20
CA LYS A 16 12.22 -4.87 19.61
C LYS A 16 13.17 -3.87 18.94
N ARG A 17 13.03 -3.62 17.64
CA ARG A 17 13.88 -2.67 16.91
C ARG A 17 13.69 -1.23 17.38
N VAL A 18 12.47 -0.84 17.74
CA VAL A 18 12.19 0.47 18.37
C VAL A 18 12.97 0.57 19.68
N HIS A 19 12.83 -0.43 20.56
CA HIS A 19 13.53 -0.46 21.84
C HIS A 19 15.06 -0.41 21.68
N ASP A 20 15.61 -1.19 20.75
CA ASP A 20 17.04 -1.23 20.47
C ASP A 20 17.56 0.14 19.95
N CYS A 21 16.80 0.81 19.08
CA CYS A 21 17.11 2.15 18.54
C CYS A 21 17.00 3.25 19.60
N GLU A 22 16.00 3.20 20.48
CA GLU A 22 15.87 4.13 21.61
C GLU A 22 17.01 3.98 22.62
N SER A 23 17.51 2.76 22.79
CA SER A 23 18.61 2.45 23.70
C SER A 23 19.99 2.82 23.12
N ASP A 24 20.19 2.63 21.82
CA ASP A 24 21.42 3.00 21.12
C ASP A 24 21.10 3.46 19.68
N PRO A 25 21.40 4.73 19.32
CA PRO A 25 21.18 5.28 17.99
C PRO A 25 21.80 4.47 16.83
N ASN A 26 22.83 3.66 17.09
CA ASN A 26 23.42 2.78 16.08
C ASN A 26 22.44 1.71 15.56
N HIS A 27 21.41 1.36 16.35
CA HIS A 27 20.34 0.44 15.93
C HIS A 27 19.20 1.11 15.16
N CYS A 28 19.24 2.44 15.00
CA CYS A 28 18.23 3.16 14.23
C CYS A 28 18.40 3.03 12.70
N LYS A 29 19.29 2.14 12.24
CA LYS A 29 19.45 1.85 10.82
C LYS A 29 18.12 1.30 10.27
N TRP A 30 17.52 2.04 9.35
CA TRP A 30 16.23 1.73 8.72
C TRP A 30 15.02 1.76 9.66
N ILE A 31 15.09 2.48 10.76
CA ILE A 31 13.93 2.71 11.62
C ILE A 31 13.98 4.12 12.18
N ASP A 32 12.85 4.81 12.14
CA ASP A 32 12.67 6.13 12.74
C ASP A 32 11.39 6.11 13.56
N PRO A 33 11.48 5.74 14.86
CA PRO A 33 10.31 5.68 15.73
C PRO A 33 9.62 7.03 15.90
N LYS A 34 10.36 8.15 15.78
CA LYS A 34 9.81 9.50 15.90
C LYS A 34 8.96 9.86 14.68
N GLN A 35 9.36 9.43 13.49
CA GLN A 35 8.55 9.57 12.27
C GLN A 35 7.55 8.43 12.07
N GLY A 36 7.62 7.37 12.86
CA GLY A 36 6.61 6.32 12.94
C GLY A 36 6.81 5.15 11.96
N TYR A 37 7.98 5.01 11.33
CA TYR A 37 8.20 3.98 10.30
C TYR A 37 9.49 3.17 10.49
N ALA A 38 9.46 1.94 9.97
CA ALA A 38 10.61 1.08 9.80
C ALA A 38 10.68 0.58 8.35
N LEU A 39 11.88 0.33 7.84
CA LEU A 39 12.10 -0.41 6.60
C LEU A 39 12.60 -1.80 6.98
N SER A 40 12.02 -2.81 6.38
CA SER A 40 12.36 -4.21 6.64
C SER A 40 12.56 -4.95 5.32
N PRO A 41 13.54 -5.85 5.24
CA PRO A 41 13.53 -6.88 4.22
C PRO A 41 12.44 -7.91 4.54
N TYR A 42 11.72 -8.36 3.53
CA TYR A 42 10.81 -9.50 3.54
C TYR A 42 11.47 -10.69 2.86
N ASP A 43 11.71 -10.59 1.54
CA ASP A 43 12.32 -11.63 0.71
C ASP A 43 13.65 -11.19 0.04
N ALA A 44 14.06 -9.93 0.27
CA ALA A 44 15.23 -9.32 -0.34
C ALA A 44 16.38 -9.10 0.66
N VAL A 45 17.59 -8.90 0.12
CA VAL A 45 18.77 -8.49 0.92
C VAL A 45 18.62 -7.03 1.39
N THR A 46 17.94 -6.21 0.60
CA THR A 46 17.58 -4.82 0.92
C THR A 46 16.13 -4.73 1.36
N PRO A 47 15.75 -3.68 2.11
CA PRO A 47 14.35 -3.48 2.45
C PRO A 47 13.46 -3.39 1.22
N ASP A 48 12.31 -4.05 1.29
CA ASP A 48 11.21 -4.08 0.32
C ASP A 48 9.83 -3.89 1.03
N LEU A 49 9.83 -3.75 2.36
CA LEU A 49 8.68 -3.35 3.16
C LEU A 49 8.93 -2.02 3.87
N LEU A 50 7.91 -1.17 3.84
CA LEU A 50 7.70 -0.14 4.87
C LEU A 50 6.73 -0.68 5.92
N VAL A 51 7.07 -0.57 7.20
CA VAL A 51 6.27 -1.07 8.32
C VAL A 51 6.02 0.04 9.33
N ALA A 52 4.82 0.13 9.89
CA ALA A 52 4.53 1.06 10.98
C ALA A 52 5.31 0.69 12.26
N THR A 53 5.79 1.68 13.03
CA THR A 53 6.43 1.45 14.35
C THR A 53 5.45 1.50 15.51
N THR A 54 4.20 1.84 15.26
CA THR A 54 3.09 1.70 16.21
C THR A 54 2.29 0.44 15.92
N CYS A 55 1.70 -0.16 16.95
CA CYS A 55 0.91 -1.37 16.77
C CYS A 55 -0.43 -1.08 16.07
N VAL A 56 -0.46 -1.32 14.76
CA VAL A 56 -1.58 -1.04 13.86
C VAL A 56 -1.68 -2.25 12.95
N SER A 57 -2.77 -3.02 12.99
CA SER A 57 -2.81 -4.30 12.27
C SER A 57 -2.77 -4.17 10.75
N GLY A 58 -3.28 -3.07 10.20
CA GLY A 58 -3.36 -2.84 8.77
C GLY A 58 -4.34 -1.73 8.40
N ILE A 59 -4.75 -1.70 7.13
CA ILE A 59 -5.68 -0.69 6.58
C ILE A 59 -7.06 -0.72 7.25
N GLU A 60 -7.47 -1.85 7.82
CA GLU A 60 -8.71 -2.01 8.57
C GLU A 60 -8.70 -1.32 9.94
N CYS A 61 -7.51 -1.01 10.47
CA CYS A 61 -7.37 -0.31 11.74
C CYS A 61 -7.75 1.17 11.55
N PRO A 62 -8.68 1.73 12.36
CA PRO A 62 -9.03 3.14 12.28
C PRO A 62 -7.84 4.10 12.39
N ALA A 63 -6.82 3.72 13.15
CA ALA A 63 -5.59 4.50 13.29
C ALA A 63 -4.91 4.79 11.95
N ALA A 64 -5.09 3.94 10.92
CA ALA A 64 -4.51 4.14 9.59
C ALA A 64 -5.12 5.35 8.85
N TRP A 65 -6.32 5.79 9.20
CA TRP A 65 -7.06 6.83 8.46
C TRP A 65 -7.72 7.91 9.32
N ASP A 66 -7.74 7.79 10.65
CA ASP A 66 -8.30 8.79 11.57
C ASP A 66 -7.38 10.01 11.82
N GLY A 67 -6.14 9.98 11.32
CA GLY A 67 -5.14 11.03 11.48
C GLY A 67 -4.22 10.86 12.68
N THR A 68 -4.31 9.75 13.41
CA THR A 68 -3.42 9.44 14.55
C THR A 68 -2.09 8.81 14.11
N THR A 69 -2.01 8.29 12.88
CA THR A 69 -0.77 7.74 12.31
C THR A 69 -0.22 8.58 11.17
N PRO A 70 1.10 8.46 10.88
CA PRO A 70 1.70 9.16 9.75
C PRO A 70 1.17 8.69 8.41
N ASN A 71 1.41 9.50 7.37
CA ASN A 71 1.14 9.11 6.00
C ASN A 71 2.19 8.09 5.50
N TYR A 72 1.92 6.81 5.74
CA TYR A 72 2.83 5.72 5.38
C TYR A 72 3.14 5.65 3.88
N TRP A 73 2.23 6.05 2.99
CA TRP A 73 2.48 6.08 1.55
C TRP A 73 3.60 7.05 1.16
N ASN A 74 3.65 8.21 1.83
CA ASN A 74 4.73 9.17 1.63
C ASN A 74 6.09 8.60 2.07
N PHE A 75 6.14 7.89 3.19
CA PHE A 75 7.38 7.26 3.63
C PHE A 75 7.78 6.08 2.74
N ALA A 76 6.82 5.25 2.29
CA ALA A 76 7.10 4.17 1.34
C ALA A 76 7.74 4.73 0.07
N TRP A 77 7.24 5.86 -0.44
CA TRP A 77 7.83 6.52 -1.60
C TRP A 77 9.22 7.13 -1.31
N THR A 78 9.29 8.01 -0.30
CA THR A 78 10.47 8.88 -0.10
C THR A 78 11.63 8.22 0.65
N LYS A 79 11.35 7.21 1.48
CA LYS A 79 12.35 6.55 2.34
C LYS A 79 12.74 5.16 1.86
N LEU A 80 11.88 4.52 1.06
CA LEU A 80 12.13 3.18 0.55
C LEU A 80 12.24 3.16 -0.98
N ALA A 81 11.20 3.57 -1.70
CA ALA A 81 11.17 3.46 -3.14
C ALA A 81 12.27 4.28 -3.84
N LEU A 82 12.36 5.59 -3.54
CA LEU A 82 13.37 6.46 -4.16
C LEU A 82 14.80 6.04 -3.83
N PRO A 83 15.20 5.77 -2.57
CA PRO A 83 16.59 5.43 -2.27
C PRO A 83 17.04 4.09 -2.84
N PHE A 84 16.16 3.08 -2.87
CA PHE A 84 16.55 1.70 -3.21
C PHE A 84 16.24 1.32 -4.67
N LEU A 85 15.28 1.99 -5.33
CA LEU A 85 14.82 1.65 -6.69
C LEU A 85 14.90 2.83 -7.67
N SER A 86 15.70 3.86 -7.38
CA SER A 86 15.79 5.10 -8.20
C SER A 86 16.02 4.90 -9.70
N LYS A 87 16.81 3.88 -10.10
CA LYS A 87 17.08 3.58 -11.52
C LYS A 87 15.85 3.08 -12.27
N GLU A 88 14.88 2.53 -11.54
CA GLU A 88 13.65 1.93 -12.05
C GLU A 88 12.42 2.73 -11.63
N LYS A 89 12.57 4.02 -11.31
CA LYS A 89 11.52 4.83 -10.67
C LYS A 89 10.14 4.76 -11.34
N GLU A 90 10.10 4.74 -12.68
CA GLU A 90 8.85 4.70 -13.46
C GLU A 90 8.20 3.31 -13.47
N LYS A 91 8.93 2.28 -13.03
CA LYS A 91 8.46 0.91 -12.83
C LYS A 91 8.09 0.62 -11.39
N ILE A 92 8.19 1.58 -10.46
CA ILE A 92 7.89 1.31 -9.05
C ILE A 92 6.38 1.13 -8.83
N GLY A 93 6.03 0.06 -8.12
CA GLY A 93 4.74 -0.17 -7.50
C GLY A 93 4.87 -0.27 -5.98
N MET A 94 3.87 0.23 -5.27
CA MET A 94 3.72 0.05 -3.82
C MET A 94 2.35 -0.56 -3.54
N ALA A 95 2.26 -1.57 -2.70
CA ALA A 95 1.00 -2.26 -2.44
C ALA A 95 0.79 -2.56 -0.96
N ILE A 96 -0.47 -2.60 -0.54
CA ILE A 96 -0.88 -3.13 0.77
C ILE A 96 -1.97 -4.17 0.55
N ASN A 97 -1.81 -5.31 1.20
CA ASN A 97 -2.80 -6.38 1.13
C ASN A 97 -3.96 -6.12 2.10
N ALA A 98 -5.14 -6.56 1.69
CA ALA A 98 -6.30 -6.66 2.57
C ALA A 98 -6.01 -7.64 3.73
N LYS A 99 -6.86 -7.62 4.76
CA LYS A 99 -6.83 -8.63 5.82
C LYS A 99 -7.37 -9.96 5.31
N GLN A 100 -8.44 -9.91 4.52
CA GLN A 100 -9.14 -11.08 4.02
C GLN A 100 -9.79 -10.86 2.64
N SER A 101 -10.05 -11.95 1.94
CA SER A 101 -10.80 -11.97 0.69
C SER A 101 -12.31 -12.15 0.94
N GLY A 102 -13.12 -12.08 -0.12
CA GLY A 102 -14.57 -12.27 -0.06
C GLY A 102 -15.02 -13.68 0.32
N SER A 103 -14.13 -14.68 0.30
CA SER A 103 -14.40 -16.01 0.88
C SER A 103 -14.08 -16.08 2.38
N GLY A 104 -13.55 -15.01 2.98
CA GLY A 104 -13.04 -14.99 4.35
C GLY A 104 -11.64 -15.58 4.51
N ALA A 105 -10.98 -15.96 3.41
CA ALA A 105 -9.60 -16.44 3.46
C ALA A 105 -8.64 -15.28 3.81
N ARG A 106 -7.65 -15.55 4.67
CA ARG A 106 -6.58 -14.61 5.00
C ARG A 106 -5.72 -14.33 3.75
N THR A 107 -5.34 -13.08 3.55
CA THR A 107 -4.63 -12.61 2.34
C THR A 107 -3.24 -12.03 2.60
N ARG A 108 -2.82 -11.93 3.86
CA ARG A 108 -1.50 -11.45 4.26
C ARG A 108 -0.98 -12.27 5.44
N ASP A 109 0.33 -12.39 5.58
CA ASP A 109 0.90 -13.22 6.65
C ASP A 109 0.96 -12.48 8.00
N PHE A 110 1.11 -11.16 7.98
CA PHE A 110 1.23 -10.34 9.19
C PHE A 110 0.02 -9.43 9.44
N ASP A 111 -0.36 -9.31 10.71
CA ASP A 111 -1.29 -8.31 11.24
C ASP A 111 -0.53 -7.15 11.91
N GLN A 112 0.39 -6.58 11.15
CA GLN A 112 1.08 -5.32 11.43
C GLN A 112 1.14 -4.54 10.12
N LEU A 113 0.76 -3.25 10.10
CA LEU A 113 0.63 -2.46 8.88
C LEU A 113 1.97 -2.40 8.15
N HIS A 114 1.98 -2.93 6.93
CA HIS A 114 3.12 -2.92 6.02
C HIS A 114 2.70 -2.61 4.58
N ILE A 115 3.58 -1.94 3.85
CA ILE A 115 3.46 -1.62 2.43
C ILE A 115 4.64 -2.27 1.71
N HIS A 116 4.34 -3.11 0.73
CA HIS A 116 5.30 -3.72 -0.17
C HIS A 116 5.77 -2.71 -1.21
N VAL A 117 7.05 -2.68 -1.53
CA VAL A 117 7.66 -1.77 -2.50
C VAL A 117 8.61 -2.56 -3.39
N GLN A 118 8.27 -2.64 -4.68
CA GLN A 118 9.06 -3.36 -5.69
C GLN A 118 8.73 -2.77 -7.08
N CYS A 119 9.17 -3.41 -8.16
CA CYS A 119 8.72 -3.08 -9.50
C CYS A 119 7.27 -3.56 -9.70
N ILE A 120 6.49 -2.86 -10.51
CA ILE A 120 5.15 -3.25 -10.93
C ILE A 120 5.23 -4.10 -12.21
N ASP A 121 4.29 -5.03 -12.36
CA ASP A 121 4.06 -5.74 -13.62
C ASP A 121 3.89 -4.74 -14.79
N SER A 122 4.73 -4.90 -15.82
CA SER A 122 4.71 -4.05 -17.00
C SER A 122 3.39 -4.11 -17.77
N THR A 123 2.65 -5.23 -17.67
CA THR A 123 1.36 -5.44 -18.34
C THR A 123 0.30 -4.48 -17.80
N ILE A 124 0.13 -4.45 -16.47
CA ILE A 124 -0.85 -3.55 -15.85
C ILE A 124 -0.43 -2.08 -15.98
N LYS A 125 0.88 -1.80 -15.88
CA LYS A 125 1.44 -0.47 -16.14
C LYS A 125 1.15 0.00 -17.56
N GLY A 126 1.38 -0.82 -18.57
CA GLY A 126 1.05 -0.51 -19.96
C GLY A 126 -0.45 -0.30 -20.18
N ALA A 127 -1.29 -1.12 -19.54
CA ALA A 127 -2.76 -0.95 -19.59
C ALA A 127 -3.20 0.40 -18.99
N LEU A 128 -2.59 0.85 -17.89
CA LEU A 128 -2.86 2.17 -17.30
C LEU A 128 -2.39 3.31 -18.20
N GLU A 129 -1.15 3.23 -18.72
CA GLU A 129 -0.59 4.26 -19.61
C GLU A 129 -1.40 4.43 -20.90
N SER A 130 -1.86 3.32 -21.50
CA SER A 130 -2.71 3.38 -22.70
C SER A 130 -4.10 4.01 -22.44
N LYS A 131 -4.57 3.99 -21.20
CA LYS A 131 -5.87 4.53 -20.77
C LYS A 131 -5.73 5.84 -19.97
N GLU A 132 -4.55 6.44 -19.91
CA GLU A 132 -4.21 7.62 -19.08
C GLU A 132 -5.18 8.80 -19.27
N SER A 133 -5.64 9.05 -20.50
CA SER A 133 -6.58 10.13 -20.80
C SER A 133 -7.99 9.90 -20.27
N SER A 134 -8.37 8.65 -20.00
CA SER A 134 -9.67 8.30 -19.44
C SER A 134 -9.66 8.19 -17.92
N ILE A 135 -8.48 8.14 -17.28
CA ILE A 135 -8.35 8.10 -15.82
C ILE A 135 -8.49 9.51 -15.25
N ASP A 136 -9.47 9.69 -14.36
CA ASP A 136 -9.72 10.98 -13.70
C ASP A 136 -8.87 11.15 -12.44
N LYS A 137 -8.78 12.40 -11.98
CA LYS A 137 -8.10 12.73 -10.72
C LYS A 137 -8.98 12.36 -9.54
N TRP A 138 -8.35 12.07 -8.40
CA TRP A 138 -9.05 12.04 -7.12
C TRP A 138 -9.94 13.30 -6.93
N PRO A 139 -11.19 13.18 -6.45
CA PRO A 139 -11.84 11.99 -5.89
C PRO A 139 -12.63 11.12 -6.87
N ASN A 140 -12.58 11.40 -8.17
CA ASN A 140 -13.36 10.65 -9.15
C ASN A 140 -12.63 9.37 -9.56
N HIS A 141 -13.09 8.22 -9.06
CA HIS A 141 -12.59 6.91 -9.53
C HIS A 141 -13.40 6.39 -10.71
N LYS A 142 -12.76 5.55 -11.53
CA LYS A 142 -13.43 4.74 -12.56
C LYS A 142 -13.17 3.27 -12.33
N VAL A 143 -14.21 2.47 -12.55
CA VAL A 143 -14.06 1.01 -12.59
C VAL A 143 -13.47 0.62 -13.94
N MET A 144 -12.35 -0.09 -13.90
CA MET A 144 -11.63 -0.51 -15.10
C MET A 144 -11.20 -1.96 -14.97
N GLU A 145 -11.44 -2.73 -16.03
CA GLU A 145 -10.78 -4.03 -16.22
C GLU A 145 -9.36 -3.79 -16.76
N LEU A 146 -8.37 -4.32 -16.05
CA LEU A 146 -6.96 -4.21 -16.39
C LEU A 146 -6.34 -5.61 -16.44
N ASN A 147 -5.56 -5.84 -17.50
CA ASN A 147 -4.79 -7.07 -17.67
C ASN A 147 -3.49 -7.00 -16.86
N SER A 148 -3.11 -8.13 -16.32
CA SER A 148 -1.85 -8.37 -15.61
C SER A 148 -1.42 -9.82 -15.83
N HIS A 149 -0.24 -10.20 -15.34
CA HIS A 149 0.21 -11.59 -15.37
C HIS A 149 -0.66 -12.55 -14.52
N ILE A 150 -1.48 -12.02 -13.59
CA ILE A 150 -2.47 -12.80 -12.83
C ILE A 150 -3.86 -12.81 -13.49
N GLY A 151 -3.96 -12.30 -14.73
CA GLY A 151 -5.20 -12.23 -15.52
C GLY A 151 -5.89 -10.86 -15.45
N ALA A 152 -7.07 -10.80 -16.06
CA ALA A 152 -7.92 -9.61 -16.10
C ALA A 152 -8.68 -9.45 -14.77
N LYS A 153 -8.54 -8.27 -14.15
CA LYS A 153 -9.15 -7.93 -12.87
C LYS A 153 -9.73 -6.53 -12.89
N TYR A 154 -10.72 -6.29 -12.04
CA TYR A 154 -11.39 -5.00 -11.91
C TYR A 154 -10.81 -4.17 -10.77
N TYR A 155 -10.61 -2.87 -11.04
CA TYR A 155 -10.06 -1.92 -10.10
C TYR A 155 -10.85 -0.62 -10.14
N ARG A 156 -10.96 0.05 -8.98
CA ARG A 156 -11.27 1.49 -8.92
C ARG A 156 -9.98 2.24 -9.15
N VAL A 157 -9.93 3.04 -10.22
CA VAL A 157 -8.71 3.72 -10.67
C VAL A 157 -8.92 5.22 -10.63
N PHE A 158 -7.96 5.92 -10.04
CA PHE A 158 -7.81 7.37 -10.16
C PHE A 158 -6.32 7.71 -10.25
N LYS A 159 -6.00 8.98 -10.51
CA LYS A 159 -4.62 9.45 -10.56
C LYS A 159 -4.34 10.67 -9.71
N PHE A 160 -3.08 10.77 -9.31
CA PHE A 160 -2.43 11.98 -8.82
C PHE A 160 -1.51 12.51 -9.88
N GLU A 161 -1.51 13.83 -10.07
CA GLU A 161 -0.71 14.49 -11.11
C GLU A 161 0.70 14.81 -10.65
N ASN A 162 0.87 15.03 -9.35
CA ASN A 162 2.14 15.47 -8.79
C ASN A 162 2.64 14.47 -7.76
N ASP A 163 3.95 14.33 -7.67
CA ASP A 163 4.56 13.46 -6.67
C ASP A 163 4.22 13.93 -5.23
N SER A 164 4.03 15.24 -5.05
CA SER A 164 3.60 15.87 -3.79
C SER A 164 2.21 15.45 -3.32
N ASP A 165 1.35 14.97 -4.22
CA ASP A 165 -0.02 14.57 -3.87
C ASP A 165 0.00 13.40 -2.87
N LEU A 166 0.97 12.48 -2.97
CA LEU A 166 1.19 11.41 -1.99
C LEU A 166 1.70 11.93 -0.65
N ALA A 167 2.37 13.07 -0.60
CA ALA A 167 2.85 13.64 0.66
C ALA A 167 1.70 14.23 1.49
N ILE A 168 0.75 14.89 0.82
CA ILE A 168 -0.37 15.59 1.47
C ILE A 168 -1.63 14.72 1.64
N THR A 169 -1.75 13.63 0.89
CA THR A 169 -2.95 12.79 0.87
C THR A 169 -2.71 11.42 1.50
N ASN A 170 -3.43 11.11 2.58
CA ASN A 170 -3.47 9.75 3.14
C ASN A 170 -4.48 8.91 2.34
N LEU A 171 -3.97 7.97 1.52
CA LEU A 171 -4.80 7.12 0.68
C LEU A 171 -5.72 6.16 1.46
N PHE A 172 -5.36 5.79 2.69
CA PHE A 172 -6.26 5.01 3.54
C PHE A 172 -7.52 5.79 3.87
N LYS A 173 -7.36 7.09 4.16
CA LYS A 173 -8.48 8.01 4.40
C LYS A 173 -9.32 8.23 3.15
N CYS A 174 -8.69 8.32 1.98
CA CYS A 174 -9.38 8.37 0.69
C CYS A 174 -10.30 7.16 0.48
N VAL A 175 -9.77 5.94 0.61
CA VAL A 175 -10.57 4.71 0.44
C VAL A 175 -11.68 4.60 1.48
N TYR A 176 -11.39 4.96 2.73
CA TYR A 176 -12.39 4.98 3.79
C TYR A 176 -13.60 5.86 3.43
N TYR A 177 -13.37 7.06 2.88
CA TYR A 177 -14.47 7.93 2.45
C TYR A 177 -15.14 7.50 1.15
N MET A 178 -14.40 6.95 0.18
CA MET A 178 -15.00 6.45 -1.07
C MET A 178 -15.93 5.26 -0.84
N ILE A 179 -15.53 4.32 0.03
CA ILE A 179 -16.07 2.94 0.04
C ILE A 179 -16.40 2.47 1.45
N GLY A 180 -15.51 2.78 2.41
CA GLY A 180 -15.60 2.32 3.80
C GLY A 180 -16.84 2.80 4.56
N GLN A 181 -17.42 3.93 4.16
CA GLN A 181 -18.67 4.44 4.75
C GLN A 181 -19.95 3.92 4.08
N HIS A 182 -19.86 3.33 2.87
CA HIS A 182 -21.02 3.20 2.00
C HIS A 182 -21.23 1.83 1.34
N GLN A 183 -20.23 0.95 1.24
CA GLN A 183 -20.37 -0.28 0.44
C GLN A 183 -19.64 -1.53 1.00
N THR A 184 -18.47 -1.40 1.62
CA THR A 184 -17.66 -2.54 2.12
C THR A 184 -16.79 -2.14 3.31
N ASN A 185 -16.35 -3.11 4.11
CA ASN A 185 -15.42 -2.87 5.21
C ASN A 185 -13.98 -2.71 4.70
N MET A 186 -13.18 -1.90 5.40
CA MET A 186 -11.76 -1.66 5.07
C MET A 186 -10.89 -2.92 5.12
N ASP A 187 -11.33 -3.97 5.81
CA ASP A 187 -10.62 -5.27 5.90
C ASP A 187 -10.58 -6.07 4.59
N TYR A 188 -11.45 -5.75 3.63
CA TYR A 188 -11.44 -6.33 2.28
C TYR A 188 -10.66 -5.49 1.27
N GLN A 189 -10.23 -4.29 1.64
CA GLN A 189 -9.66 -3.33 0.71
C GLN A 189 -8.16 -3.53 0.54
N THR A 190 -7.70 -3.58 -0.71
CA THR A 190 -6.29 -3.47 -1.08
C THR A 190 -6.06 -2.18 -1.87
N LEU A 191 -4.84 -1.64 -1.77
CA LEU A 191 -4.40 -0.45 -2.47
C LEU A 191 -3.08 -0.74 -3.19
N ILE A 192 -2.97 -0.25 -4.43
CA ILE A 192 -1.76 -0.30 -5.22
C ILE A 192 -1.49 1.10 -5.78
N VAL A 193 -0.28 1.60 -5.59
CA VAL A 193 0.19 2.90 -6.05
C VAL A 193 1.32 2.69 -7.04
N ILE A 194 1.17 3.21 -8.25
CA ILE A 194 2.07 2.97 -9.37
C ILE A 194 2.60 4.30 -9.89
N LYS A 195 3.92 4.47 -9.98
CA LYS A 195 4.50 5.71 -10.51
C LYS A 195 4.04 5.93 -11.96
N ARG A 196 3.65 7.16 -12.31
CA ARG A 196 3.26 7.56 -13.68
C ARG A 196 4.44 8.15 -14.46
N ASN A 197 4.51 7.84 -15.75
CA ASN A 197 5.55 8.36 -16.64
C ASN A 197 5.47 9.89 -16.80
N LYS A 198 4.27 10.46 -16.62
CA LYS A 198 3.99 11.90 -16.74
C LYS A 198 4.16 12.68 -15.43
N GLY A 199 4.66 12.04 -14.36
CA GLY A 199 4.63 12.62 -13.01
C GLY A 199 3.41 12.15 -12.21
N GLY A 200 3.53 12.12 -10.89
CA GLY A 200 2.49 11.63 -10.00
C GLY A 200 2.30 10.11 -10.08
N PHE A 201 1.10 9.63 -9.77
CA PHE A 201 0.80 8.22 -9.53
C PHE A 201 -0.55 7.79 -10.05
N TYR A 202 -0.65 6.55 -10.53
CA TYR A 202 -1.93 5.84 -10.58
C TYR A 202 -2.20 5.25 -9.21
N VAL A 203 -3.44 5.30 -8.76
CA VAL A 203 -3.90 4.64 -7.54
C VAL A 203 -5.03 3.70 -7.91
N LEU A 204 -4.83 2.43 -7.56
CA LEU A 204 -5.78 1.35 -7.74
C LEU A 204 -6.28 0.95 -6.37
N ASN A 205 -7.59 0.96 -6.19
CA ASN A 205 -8.26 0.27 -5.10
C ASN A 205 -8.97 -0.97 -5.66
N SER A 206 -8.98 -2.04 -4.88
CA SER A 206 -9.67 -3.27 -5.25
C SER A 206 -10.17 -4.01 -4.01
N ASP A 207 -11.16 -4.87 -4.23
CA ASP A 207 -11.64 -5.87 -3.29
C ASP A 207 -12.30 -7.03 -4.05
N THR A 208 -12.65 -8.11 -3.35
CA THR A 208 -13.28 -9.31 -3.92
C THR A 208 -14.75 -9.48 -3.49
N VAL A 209 -15.34 -8.44 -2.90
CA VAL A 209 -16.70 -8.50 -2.31
C VAL A 209 -17.71 -7.58 -3.00
N SER A 210 -17.24 -6.47 -3.56
CA SER A 210 -18.08 -5.43 -4.12
C SER A 210 -18.68 -5.86 -5.45
N GLN A 211 -19.97 -5.52 -5.61
CA GLN A 211 -20.68 -5.72 -6.87
C GLN A 211 -20.16 -4.79 -7.96
N GLU A 212 -19.70 -3.59 -7.59
CA GLU A 212 -19.09 -2.63 -8.51
C GLU A 212 -17.89 -3.22 -9.27
N LEU A 213 -17.10 -4.10 -8.63
CA LEU A 213 -15.97 -4.79 -9.25
C LEU A 213 -16.34 -6.16 -9.81
N ASN A 214 -17.64 -6.45 -9.97
CA ASN A 214 -18.17 -7.76 -10.38
C ASN A 214 -17.65 -8.92 -9.52
N LYS A 215 -17.24 -8.66 -8.28
CA LYS A 215 -16.51 -9.61 -7.41
C LYS A 215 -15.27 -10.25 -8.06
N ASN A 216 -14.70 -9.60 -9.08
CA ASN A 216 -13.51 -10.03 -9.80
C ASN A 216 -12.34 -9.03 -9.66
N GLY A 217 -12.23 -8.41 -8.49
CA GLY A 217 -11.01 -7.72 -8.08
C GLY A 217 -9.99 -8.68 -7.46
N ILE A 218 -9.03 -8.10 -6.77
CA ILE A 218 -8.01 -8.74 -5.93
C ILE A 218 -8.06 -8.20 -4.50
N SER A 219 -7.44 -8.93 -3.58
CA SER A 219 -7.28 -8.56 -2.16
C SER A 219 -5.80 -8.55 -1.72
N ASP A 220 -4.91 -8.97 -2.59
CA ASP A 220 -3.47 -9.19 -2.42
C ASP A 220 -2.70 -8.42 -3.49
N GLY A 221 -2.74 -7.08 -3.39
CA GLY A 221 -2.13 -6.15 -4.34
C GLY A 221 -0.64 -6.39 -4.59
N GLU A 222 0.08 -6.98 -3.63
CA GLU A 222 1.48 -7.36 -3.79
C GLU A 222 1.71 -8.32 -4.98
N ARG A 223 0.70 -9.10 -5.38
CA ARG A 223 0.84 -10.03 -6.51
C ARG A 223 1.03 -9.34 -7.84
N LEU A 224 0.77 -8.03 -7.93
CA LEU A 224 1.08 -7.23 -9.11
C LEU A 224 2.53 -6.74 -9.11
N LEU A 225 3.23 -6.87 -7.99
CA LEU A 225 4.62 -6.52 -7.85
C LEU A 225 5.51 -7.66 -8.36
N VAL A 226 6.60 -7.30 -9.03
CA VAL A 226 7.60 -8.19 -9.61
C VAL A 226 8.97 -7.71 -9.21
N LYS A 227 9.93 -8.64 -9.13
CA LYS A 227 11.32 -8.30 -8.83
C LYS A 227 11.87 -7.29 -9.85
N CYS A 228 12.44 -6.19 -9.35
CA CYS A 228 13.39 -5.40 -10.11
C CYS A 228 14.69 -6.20 -10.27
#